data_AF-A0A7C7YFA5-F1
#
_entry.id   AF-A0A7C7YFA5-F1
#
_cell.length_a   1.000
_cell.length_b   1.000
_cell.length_c   1.000
_cell.angle_alpha   90.00
_cell.angle_beta   90.00
_cell.angle_gamma   90.00
#
_symmetry.space_group_name_H-M   'P 1'
#
loop_
_entity.id
_entity.type
_entity.pdbx_description
1 polymer ?
#
loop_
_entity_poly.entity_id
_entity_poly.type
_entity_poly.pdbx_seq_one_letter_code
_entity_poly.pdbx_strand_id
1 'polypeptide(L)'
;MCRLPGMELKVVDSEGQTLPPEKAGEICVRGDALMKGYRGQPEATARALQGGWLHTGDLGILDGQGRLRVLDRRDDLIVSGGENIYPA
;
A
#
# COMPACT_ATOMS: atom_id res chain seq x y z
N MET A 1 -9.10 -1.33 18.96
CA MET A 1 -8.93 -0.40 17.83
C MET A 1 -7.43 -0.25 17.60
N CYS A 2 -6.88 -0.78 16.50
CA CYS A 2 -5.47 -0.57 16.16
C CYS A 2 -5.35 0.82 15.54
N ARG A 3 -5.27 1.86 16.38
CA ARG A 3 -5.12 3.24 15.93
C ARG A 3 -3.83 3.78 16.51
N LEU A 4 -2.82 3.91 15.67
CA LEU A 4 -1.63 4.68 16.01
C LEU A 4 -2.01 6.16 15.89
N PRO A 5 -1.90 6.97 16.97
CA PRO A 5 -2.17 8.40 16.90
C PRO A 5 -1.36 9.05 15.77
N GLY A 6 -2.02 9.84 14.91
CA GLY A 6 -1.37 10.47 13.76
C GLY A 6 -1.18 9.58 12.54
N MET A 7 -1.66 8.33 12.56
CA MET A 7 -1.71 7.46 11.38
C MET A 7 -3.14 7.17 10.92
N GLU A 8 -3.32 7.18 9.61
CA GLU A 8 -4.52 6.81 8.90
C GLU A 8 -4.26 5.62 7.99
N LEU A 9 -5.26 4.77 7.83
CA LEU A 9 -5.20 3.56 7.02
C LEU A 9 -6.45 3.45 6.16
N LYS A 10 -6.27 3.06 4.90
CA LYS A 10 -7.36 2.71 3.99
C LYS A 10 -6.97 1.50 3.15
N VAL A 11 -7.98 0.81 2.62
CA VAL A 11 -7.81 -0.24 1.62
C VAL A 11 -8.45 0.27 0.33
N VAL A 12 -7.73 0.20 -0.79
CA VAL A 12 -8.19 0.75 -2.08
C VAL A 12 -8.20 -0.29 -3.20
N ASP A 13 -9.06 -0.10 -4.20
CA ASP A 13 -9.02 -0.88 -5.44
C ASP A 13 -7.95 -0.38 -6.43
N SER A 14 -7.93 -0.97 -7.63
CA SER A 14 -7.01 -0.60 -8.72
C SER A 14 -7.23 0.80 -9.27
N GLU A 15 -8.40 1.41 -9.03
CA GLU A 15 -8.72 2.78 -9.43
C GLU A 15 -8.41 3.78 -8.29
N GLY A 16 -7.91 3.30 -7.15
CA GLY A 16 -7.57 4.10 -5.98
C GLY A 16 -8.78 4.46 -5.10
N GLN A 17 -9.95 3.87 -5.34
CA GLN A 17 -11.16 4.12 -4.57
C GLN A 17 -11.15 3.31 -3.28
N THR A 18 -11.59 3.92 -2.17
CA THR A 18 -11.61 3.23 -0.86
C THR A 18 -12.67 2.16 -0.84
N LEU A 19 -12.28 0.94 -0.46
CA LEU A 19 -13.16 -0.20 -0.36
C LEU A 19 -13.89 -0.25 0.98
N PRO A 20 -15.15 -0.74 1.01
CA PRO A 20 -15.85 -1.03 2.25
C PRO A 20 -15.19 -2.17 3.03
N PRO A 21 -15.56 -2.36 4.31
CA PRO A 21 -15.05 -3.46 5.12
C PRO A 21 -15.21 -4.84 4.46
N GLU A 22 -14.31 -5.76 4.81
CA GLU A 22 -14.22 -7.14 4.30
C GLU A 22 -13.93 -7.27 2.80
N LYS A 23 -13.63 -6.19 2.08
CA LYS A 23 -13.17 -6.23 0.68
C LYS A 23 -11.66 -6.08 0.57
N ALA A 24 -11.05 -6.97 -0.22
CA ALA A 24 -9.61 -7.00 -0.44
C ALA A 24 -9.16 -5.93 -1.43
N GLY A 25 -8.08 -5.23 -1.09
CA GLY A 25 -7.46 -4.22 -1.93
C GLY A 25 -6.08 -3.84 -1.41
N GLU A 26 -5.44 -2.87 -2.05
CA GLU A 26 -4.13 -2.38 -1.61
C GLU A 26 -4.25 -1.63 -0.29
N ILE A 27 -3.34 -1.93 0.64
CA ILE A 27 -3.18 -1.21 1.89
C ILE A 27 -2.46 0.10 1.61
N CYS A 28 -3.09 1.22 1.98
CA CYS A 28 -2.46 2.54 1.95
C CYS A 28 -2.43 3.14 3.35
N VAL A 29 -1.32 3.79 3.68
CA VAL A 29 -1.11 4.45 4.97
C VAL A 29 -0.73 5.92 4.80
N ARG A 30 -1.14 6.77 5.73
CA ARG A 30 -0.76 8.19 5.81
C ARG A 30 -0.44 8.55 7.25
N GLY A 31 0.58 9.37 7.47
CA GLY A 31 0.88 9.90 8.79
C GLY A 31 2.28 10.47 8.92
N ASP A 32 2.56 11.08 10.06
CA ASP A 32 3.82 11.78 10.32
C ASP A 32 5.03 10.83 10.44
N ALA A 33 4.76 9.54 10.71
CA ALA A 33 5.77 8.50 10.85
C ALA A 33 6.22 7.89 9.51
N LEU A 34 5.71 8.35 8.37
CA LEU A 34 6.07 7.79 7.07
C LEU A 34 7.49 8.20 6.63
N MET A 35 8.10 7.36 5.78
CA MET A 35 9.35 7.70 5.12
C MET A 35 9.20 8.99 4.30
N LYS A 36 10.27 9.77 4.20
CA LYS A 36 10.32 10.94 3.30
C LYS A 36 10.46 10.56 1.81
N GLY A 37 10.73 9.28 1.55
CA GLY A 37 11.03 8.74 0.24
C GLY A 37 12.27 7.87 0.22
N TYR A 38 12.52 7.26 -0.93
CA TYR A 38 13.70 6.46 -1.20
C TYR A 38 14.88 7.36 -1.57
N ARG A 39 16.02 7.15 -0.91
CA ARG A 39 17.23 7.96 -1.11
C ARG A 39 17.73 7.82 -2.56
N GLY A 40 17.87 8.95 -3.25
CA GLY A 40 18.37 9.00 -4.62
C GLY A 40 17.39 8.44 -5.68
N GLN A 41 16.15 8.13 -5.29
CA GLN A 41 15.16 7.52 -6.17
C GLN A 41 13.85 8.34 -6.16
N PRO A 42 13.83 9.52 -6.79
CA PRO A 42 12.67 10.41 -6.78
C PRO A 42 11.44 9.81 -7.49
N GLU A 43 11.64 9.04 -8.56
CA GLU A 43 10.54 8.40 -9.28
C GLU A 43 9.88 7.29 -8.45
N ALA A 44 10.67 6.41 -7.84
CA ALA A 44 10.15 5.38 -6.93
C ALA A 44 9.43 6.02 -5.73
N THR A 45 9.97 7.14 -5.23
CA THR A 45 9.34 7.92 -4.17
C THR A 45 7.98 8.47 -4.60
N ALA A 46 7.89 9.08 -5.78
CA ALA A 46 6.63 9.63 -6.30
C ALA A 46 5.60 8.53 -6.59
N ARG A 47 6.04 7.34 -7.02
CA ARG A 47 5.17 6.18 -7.20
C ARG A 47 4.66 5.62 -5.88
N ALA A 48 5.50 5.56 -4.84
CA ALA A 48 5.11 5.03 -3.54
C ALA A 48 4.29 6.04 -2.72
N LEU A 49 4.61 7.34 -2.79
CA LEU A 49 3.95 8.42 -2.06
C LEU A 49 3.06 9.24 -3.00
N GLN A 50 1.81 8.85 -3.14
CA GLN A 50 0.82 9.51 -4.00
C GLN A 50 -0.22 10.24 -3.18
N GLY A 51 -0.38 11.55 -3.38
CA GLY A 51 -1.39 12.34 -2.67
C GLY A 51 -1.25 12.30 -1.14
N GLY A 52 -0.02 12.14 -0.63
CA GLY A 52 0.27 11.99 0.80
C GLY A 52 0.01 10.60 1.37
N TRP A 53 -0.36 9.63 0.55
CA TRP A 53 -0.53 8.22 0.94
C TRP A 53 0.66 7.39 0.47
N LEU A 54 1.19 6.57 1.37
CA LEU A 54 2.11 5.49 1.03
C LEU A 54 1.30 4.29 0.54
N HIS A 55 1.51 3.94 -0.72
CA HIS A 55 1.07 2.70 -1.34
C HIS A 55 2.06 1.60 -0.97
N THR A 56 1.67 0.65 -0.12
CA THR A 56 2.61 -0.37 0.40
C THR A 56 2.87 -1.49 -0.60
N GLY A 57 2.00 -1.65 -1.61
CA GLY A 57 2.02 -2.81 -2.49
C GLY A 57 1.61 -4.10 -1.78
N ASP A 58 0.97 -4.02 -0.61
CA ASP A 58 0.43 -5.19 0.10
C ASP A 58 -1.09 -5.23 -0.02
N LEU A 59 -1.64 -6.43 -0.15
CA LEU A 59 -3.07 -6.69 -0.20
C LEU A 59 -3.59 -6.94 1.21
N GLY A 60 -4.71 -6.31 1.57
CA GLY A 60 -5.35 -6.48 2.86
C GLY A 60 -6.84 -6.21 2.86
N ILE A 61 -7.45 -6.49 4.00
CA ILE A 61 -8.85 -6.17 4.30
C ILE A 61 -8.94 -5.40 5.62
N LEU A 62 -9.84 -4.43 5.67
CA LEU A 62 -10.29 -3.84 6.93
C LEU A 62 -11.55 -4.54 7.38
N ASP A 63 -11.58 -5.03 8.62
CA ASP A 63 -12.79 -5.62 9.18
C ASP A 63 -13.79 -4.56 9.67
N GLY A 64 -15.00 -5.00 10.05
CA GLY A 64 -16.05 -4.11 10.59
C GLY A 64 -15.68 -3.36 11.89
N GLN A 65 -14.54 -3.67 12.50
CA GLN A 65 -14.01 -3.00 13.69
C GLN A 65 -12.78 -2.12 13.37
N GLY A 66 -12.44 -1.98 12.08
CA GLY A 66 -11.29 -1.20 11.61
C GLY A 66 -9.95 -1.87 11.91
N ARG A 67 -9.91 -3.19 12.08
CA ARG A 67 -8.65 -3.94 12.19
C ARG A 67 -8.21 -4.36 10.80
N LEU A 68 -6.94 -4.12 10.50
CA LEU A 68 -6.32 -4.56 9.26
C LEU A 68 -5.91 -6.03 9.37
N ARG A 69 -6.27 -6.82 8.36
CA ARG A 69 -5.68 -8.14 8.10
C ARG A 69 -4.90 -8.05 6.79
N VAL A 70 -3.60 -8.33 6.87
CA VAL A 70 -2.74 -8.46 5.70
C VAL A 70 -2.99 -9.84 5.10
N LEU A 71 -3.27 -9.88 3.79
CA LEU A 71 -3.59 -11.11 3.07
C LEU A 71 -2.38 -11.63 2.29
N ASP A 72 -1.82 -10.78 1.43
CA ASP A 72 -0.73 -11.13 0.52
C ASP A 72 0.00 -9.87 0.04
N ARG A 73 0.97 -9.98 -0.86
CA ARG A 73 1.53 -8.84 -1.60
C ARG A 73 0.78 -8.65 -2.91
N ARG A 74 0.58 -7.39 -3.30
CA ARG A 74 -0.16 -7.03 -4.51
C ARG A 74 0.54 -7.51 -5.78
N ASP A 75 1.86 -7.76 -5.78
CA ASP A 75 2.60 -8.33 -6.91
C ASP A 75 3.98 -8.94 -6.53
N ASP A 76 4.10 -10.27 -6.63
CA ASP A 76 5.28 -10.95 -7.19
C ASP A 76 5.05 -11.08 -8.71
N LEU A 77 5.36 -10.04 -9.50
CA LEU A 77 5.17 -10.06 -10.96
C LEU A 77 6.45 -10.57 -11.68
N ILE A 78 6.41 -11.77 -12.25
CA ILE A 78 7.39 -12.25 -13.26
C ILE A 78 6.88 -11.87 -14.66
N VAL A 79 7.70 -11.19 -15.48
CA VAL A 79 7.49 -11.09 -16.94
C VAL A 79 8.73 -11.57 -17.67
N SER A 80 8.61 -12.73 -18.33
CA SER A 80 9.59 -13.29 -19.24
C SER A 80 9.20 -12.95 -20.68
N GLY A 81 10.12 -12.32 -21.41
CA GLY A 81 9.88 -11.78 -22.76
C GLY A 81 10.42 -10.36 -22.99
N GLY A 82 10.95 -9.72 -21.93
CA GLY A 82 12.03 -8.72 -22.00
C GLY A 82 11.68 -7.35 -21.43
N GLU A 83 11.60 -7.10 -20.13
CA GLU A 83 12.00 -7.84 -18.92
C GLU A 83 11.16 -7.35 -17.72
N ASN A 84 10.72 -8.24 -16.84
CA ASN A 84 10.53 -7.93 -15.42
C ASN A 84 11.23 -9.01 -14.58
N ILE A 85 12.14 -8.58 -13.69
CA ILE A 85 12.88 -9.42 -12.74
C ILE A 85 12.82 -8.78 -11.36
N TYR A 86 12.54 -9.61 -10.34
CA TYR A 86 12.90 -9.41 -8.93
C TYR A 86 13.19 -10.81 -8.37
N PRO A 87 14.38 -11.12 -7.79
CA PRO A 87 14.72 -10.65 -6.44
C PRO A 87 16.23 -10.46 -6.09
N ALA A 88 16.43 -9.91 -4.87
CA ALA A 88 17.64 -9.48 -4.13
C ALA A 88 18.23 -8.11 -4.52
#